data_AF-A0A7X8EHK9-F1
#
_entry.id   AF-A0A7X8EHK9-F1
#
_cell.length_a   1.000
_cell.length_b   1.000
_cell.length_c   1.000
_cell.angle_alpha   90.00
_cell.angle_beta   90.00
_cell.angle_gamma   90.00
#
_symmetry.space_group_name_H-M   'P 1'
#
loop_
_entity.id
_entity.type
_entity.pdbx_description
1 polymer ?
#
loop_
_entity_poly.entity_id
_entity_poly.type
_entity_poly.pdbx_seq_one_letter_code
_entity_poly.pdbx_strand_id
1 'polypeptide(L)'
;MKKYISMSTEEKKALAKSELIRISELIGKTPTKKDYKKIKDAKITYGQIIYLYKKWNSAIKDAGLKPNKSLLPSDYYSEVDKNEIVNAFIDVANKVKKMPTYREFKNYYDISLSPFLKTFGSWNMVKQHVYTHHRERLTFLPPRITARRNRRTKAQIEADRKKARNR
;
A
#
# COMPACT_ATOMS: atom_id res chain seq x y z
N MET A 1 -1.31 -31.72 22.53
CA MET A 1 -0.79 -30.54 21.81
C MET A 1 -1.11 -29.29 22.61
N LYS A 2 -0.11 -28.47 23.00
CA LYS A 2 -0.39 -27.14 23.58
C LYS A 2 -1.26 -26.36 22.59
N LYS A 3 -2.35 -25.73 23.05
CA LYS A 3 -3.18 -24.87 22.19
C LYS A 3 -2.27 -23.76 21.66
N TYR A 4 -2.34 -23.43 20.36
CA TYR A 4 -1.57 -22.34 19.74
C TYR A 4 -1.58 -21.03 20.55
N ILE A 5 -2.67 -20.79 21.28
CA ILE A 5 -2.87 -19.63 22.15
C ILE A 5 -1.89 -19.61 23.34
N SER A 6 -1.55 -20.76 23.92
CA SER A 6 -0.65 -20.87 25.08
C SER A 6 0.85 -20.94 24.70
N MET A 7 1.18 -20.89 23.41
CA MET A 7 2.56 -20.97 22.94
C MET A 7 3.27 -19.61 23.02
N SER A 8 4.57 -19.62 23.35
CA SER A 8 5.40 -18.43 23.29
C SER A 8 5.58 -17.93 21.85
N THR A 9 6.01 -16.68 21.67
CA THR A 9 6.27 -16.12 20.33
C THR A 9 7.33 -16.93 19.59
N GLU A 10 8.34 -17.44 20.29
CA GLU A 10 9.41 -18.28 19.72
C GLU A 10 8.90 -19.65 19.30
N GLU A 11 8.09 -20.31 20.14
CA GLU A 11 7.47 -21.59 19.81
C GLU A 11 6.55 -21.45 18.57
N LYS A 12 5.83 -20.33 18.44
CA LYS A 12 5.01 -20.02 17.26
C LYS A 12 5.84 -19.81 15.99
N LYS A 13 7.00 -19.15 16.11
CA LYS A 13 7.94 -18.94 14.99
C LYS A 13 8.55 -20.28 14.54
N ALA A 14 8.97 -21.12 15.48
CA ALA A 14 9.49 -22.45 15.19
C ALA A 14 8.43 -23.33 14.49
N LEU A 15 7.17 -23.29 14.95
CA LEU A 15 6.06 -23.98 14.30
C LEU A 15 5.81 -23.45 12.87
N ALA A 16 5.82 -22.13 12.67
CA ALA A 16 5.67 -21.54 11.34
C ALA A 16 6.81 -21.96 10.40
N LYS A 17 8.06 -21.96 10.88
CA LYS A 17 9.24 -22.35 10.11
C LYS A 17 9.18 -23.81 9.65
N SER A 18 8.98 -24.73 10.60
CA SER A 18 8.87 -26.17 10.33
C SER A 18 7.75 -26.48 9.33
N GLU A 19 6.59 -25.82 9.47
CA GLU A 19 5.48 -26.04 8.57
C GLU A 19 5.73 -25.49 7.15
N LEU A 20 6.39 -24.33 7.04
CA LEU A 20 6.77 -23.78 5.74
C LEU A 20 7.79 -24.66 5.00
N ILE A 21 8.75 -25.25 5.71
CA ILE A 21 9.72 -26.20 5.15
C ILE A 21 8.98 -27.46 4.66
N ARG A 22 8.16 -28.08 5.51
CA ARG A 22 7.37 -29.27 5.17
C ARG A 22 6.51 -29.05 3.93
N ILE A 23 5.82 -27.92 3.85
CA ILE A 23 4.97 -27.60 2.70
C ILE A 23 5.82 -27.34 1.46
N SER A 24 6.99 -26.70 1.60
CA SER A 24 7.93 -26.47 0.49
C SER A 24 8.43 -27.79 -0.11
N GLU A 25 8.74 -28.78 0.73
CA GLU A 25 9.14 -30.12 0.31
C GLU A 25 7.98 -30.84 -0.39
N LEU A 26 6.76 -30.76 0.16
CA LEU A 26 5.57 -31.38 -0.41
C LEU A 26 5.27 -30.90 -1.84
N ILE A 27 5.42 -29.59 -2.10
CA ILE A 27 5.10 -29.00 -3.41
C ILE A 27 6.33 -28.85 -4.32
N GLY A 28 7.53 -29.22 -3.84
CA GLY A 28 8.80 -29.11 -4.56
C GLY A 28 9.23 -27.67 -4.91
N LYS A 29 8.61 -26.66 -4.30
CA LYS A 29 8.88 -25.23 -4.53
C LYS A 29 8.57 -24.42 -3.29
N THR A 30 9.09 -23.20 -3.23
CA THR A 30 8.72 -22.28 -2.14
C THR A 30 7.20 -21.96 -2.19
N PRO A 31 6.45 -22.13 -1.09
CA PRO A 31 5.01 -21.96 -1.10
C PRO A 31 4.62 -20.49 -1.28
N THR A 32 3.81 -20.21 -2.30
CA THR A 32 3.13 -18.91 -2.41
C THR A 32 1.91 -18.86 -1.51
N LYS A 33 1.35 -17.67 -1.28
CA LYS A 33 0.08 -17.49 -0.56
C LYS A 33 -1.05 -18.35 -1.16
N LYS A 34 -1.08 -18.51 -2.49
CA LYS A 34 -2.10 -19.32 -3.17
C LYS A 34 -1.86 -20.81 -2.95
N ASP A 35 -0.61 -21.26 -3.03
CA ASP A 35 -0.27 -22.67 -2.78
C ASP A 35 -0.56 -23.05 -1.33
N TYR A 36 -0.15 -22.23 -0.36
CA TYR A 36 -0.34 -22.48 1.07
C TYR A 36 -1.82 -22.61 1.45
N LYS A 37 -2.69 -21.77 0.87
CA LYS A 37 -4.14 -21.84 1.12
C LYS A 37 -4.80 -23.11 0.56
N LYS A 38 -4.18 -23.81 -0.38
CA LYS A 38 -4.71 -25.07 -0.94
C LYS A 38 -4.41 -26.28 -0.04
N ILE A 39 -3.44 -26.16 0.86
CA ILE A 39 -3.10 -27.23 1.80
C ILE A 39 -4.15 -27.26 2.91
N LYS A 40 -4.93 -28.35 2.95
CA LYS A 40 -5.99 -28.54 3.96
C LYS A 40 -5.43 -28.94 5.33
N ASP A 41 -4.30 -29.66 5.35
CA ASP A 41 -3.69 -30.20 6.56
C ASP A 41 -2.58 -29.30 7.13
N ALA A 42 -2.73 -27.98 6.98
CA ALA A 42 -1.76 -27.02 7.50
C ALA A 42 -1.93 -26.85 9.01
N LYS A 43 -0.86 -27.11 9.78
CA LYS A 43 -0.87 -26.97 11.26
C LYS A 43 -0.98 -25.53 11.75
N ILE A 44 -0.58 -24.58 10.90
CA ILE A 44 -0.70 -23.13 11.15
C ILE A 44 -1.35 -22.46 9.94
N THR A 45 -2.23 -21.50 10.18
CA THR A 45 -2.93 -20.78 9.12
C THR A 45 -2.07 -19.66 8.55
N TYR A 46 -2.35 -19.26 7.31
CA TYR A 46 -1.74 -18.07 6.70
C TYR A 46 -1.92 -16.82 7.58
N GLY A 47 -3.09 -16.65 8.19
CA GLY A 47 -3.38 -15.49 9.05
C GLY A 47 -2.47 -15.44 10.28
N GLN A 48 -2.23 -16.59 10.91
CA GLN A 48 -1.32 -16.71 12.05
C GLN A 48 0.13 -16.36 11.67
N ILE A 49 0.61 -16.85 10.52
CA ILE A 49 1.96 -16.51 10.02
C ILE A 49 2.08 -15.00 9.76
N ILE A 50 1.08 -14.38 9.10
CA ILE A 50 1.09 -12.94 8.84
C ILE A 50 1.04 -12.11 10.12
N TYR A 51 0.25 -12.53 11.11
CA TYR A 51 0.21 -11.83 12.39
C TYR A 51 1.59 -11.81 13.07
N LEU A 52 2.30 -12.95 13.00
CA LEU A 52 3.61 -13.16 13.61
C LEU A 52 4.75 -12.43 12.88
N TYR A 53 4.79 -12.49 11.54
CA TYR A 53 5.92 -11.99 10.72
C TYR A 53 5.64 -10.69 9.97
N LYS A 54 4.38 -10.21 9.98
CA LYS A 54 3.86 -9.07 9.19
C LYS A 54 3.89 -9.25 7.67
N LYS A 55 4.91 -9.89 7.11
CA LYS A 55 5.10 -10.17 5.69
C LYS A 55 5.36 -11.66 5.44
N TRP A 56 4.77 -12.20 4.38
CA TRP A 56 4.96 -13.60 3.97
C TRP A 56 6.43 -13.93 3.66
N ASN A 57 7.09 -13.08 2.88
CA ASN A 57 8.50 -13.29 2.54
C ASN A 57 9.43 -13.19 3.76
N SER A 58 9.04 -12.51 4.84
CA SER A 58 9.80 -12.54 6.09
C SER A 58 9.75 -13.92 6.74
N ALA A 59 8.59 -14.57 6.74
CA ALA A 59 8.46 -15.93 7.25
C ALA A 59 9.22 -16.95 6.38
N ILE A 60 9.21 -16.78 5.06
CA ILE A 60 9.98 -17.63 4.13
C ILE A 60 11.50 -17.47 4.37
N LYS A 61 11.98 -16.23 4.54
CA LYS A 61 13.40 -15.98 4.86
C LYS A 61 13.82 -16.63 6.17
N ASP A 62 12.99 -16.49 7.21
CA ASP A 62 13.24 -17.10 8.51
C ASP A 62 13.26 -18.64 8.44
N ALA A 63 12.46 -19.21 7.54
CA ALA A 63 12.45 -20.63 7.22
C ALA A 63 13.66 -21.10 6.40
N GLY A 64 14.57 -20.20 6.00
CA GLY A 64 15.75 -20.54 5.18
C GLY A 64 15.42 -20.85 3.72
N LEU A 65 14.18 -20.61 3.29
CA LEU A 65 13.73 -20.85 1.93
C LEU A 65 14.01 -19.62 1.06
N LYS A 66 14.21 -19.85 -0.25
CA LYS A 66 14.36 -18.76 -1.21
C LYS A 66 13.06 -17.96 -1.26
N PRO A 67 13.05 -16.65 -0.98
CA PRO A 67 11.83 -15.84 -1.06
C PRO A 67 11.18 -16.01 -2.42
N ASN A 68 9.85 -16.20 -2.43
CA ASN A 68 9.12 -16.12 -3.69
C ASN A 68 9.48 -14.80 -4.36
N LYS A 69 9.76 -14.83 -5.67
CA LYS A 69 9.79 -13.62 -6.48
C LYS A 69 8.48 -12.91 -6.17
N SER A 70 8.58 -11.84 -5.40
CA SER A 70 7.44 -10.97 -5.21
C SER A 70 7.02 -10.63 -6.63
N LEU A 71 5.75 -10.83 -6.97
CA LEU A 71 5.26 -10.48 -8.32
C LEU A 71 5.61 -9.02 -8.66
N LEU A 72 6.02 -8.22 -7.67
CA LEU A 72 6.74 -6.98 -7.83
C LEU A 72 7.87 -6.91 -6.78
N PRO A 73 9.16 -6.87 -7.16
CA PRO A 73 10.21 -6.44 -6.24
C PRO A 73 9.79 -5.11 -5.60
N SER A 74 10.04 -4.93 -4.30
CA SER A 74 9.85 -3.62 -3.61
C SER A 74 10.67 -2.50 -4.29
N ASP A 75 11.62 -2.97 -5.08
CA ASP A 75 12.75 -2.35 -5.74
C ASP A 75 12.43 -2.07 -7.23
N TYR A 76 11.51 -2.83 -7.86
CA TYR A 76 11.11 -2.63 -9.26
C TYR A 76 10.34 -1.32 -9.49
N TYR A 77 9.82 -0.74 -8.40
CA TYR A 77 9.20 0.60 -8.41
C TYR A 77 9.94 1.58 -7.51
N SER A 78 11.14 1.24 -7.00
CA SER A 78 11.98 2.21 -6.27
C SER A 78 12.90 3.01 -7.18
N GLU A 79 13.02 2.63 -8.44
CA GLU A 79 13.91 3.30 -9.40
C GLU A 79 13.21 4.37 -10.25
N VAL A 80 11.89 4.50 -10.17
CA VAL A 80 11.23 5.64 -10.83
C VAL A 80 11.42 6.85 -9.94
N ASP A 81 12.32 7.74 -10.36
CA ASP A 81 12.63 8.95 -9.62
C ASP A 81 11.36 9.79 -9.41
N LYS A 82 11.24 10.41 -8.24
CA LYS A 82 10.09 11.26 -7.91
C LYS A 82 9.88 12.33 -8.98
N ASN A 83 10.97 12.86 -9.54
CA ASN A 83 10.88 13.86 -10.61
C ASN A 83 10.36 13.27 -11.92
N GLU A 84 10.71 12.03 -12.25
CA GLU A 84 10.22 11.33 -13.45
C GLU A 84 8.70 11.11 -13.36
N ILE A 85 8.22 10.64 -12.21
CA ILE A 85 6.78 10.47 -11.92
C ILE A 85 6.03 11.79 -12.07
N VAL A 86 6.60 12.88 -11.53
CA VAL A 86 6.00 14.21 -11.58
C VAL A 86 6.02 14.77 -13.00
N ASN A 87 7.12 14.61 -13.73
CA ASN A 87 7.25 15.05 -15.12
C ASN A 87 6.23 14.35 -16.03
N ALA A 88 6.12 13.02 -15.93
CA ALA A 88 5.12 12.25 -16.67
C ALA A 88 3.70 12.72 -16.33
N PHE A 89 3.42 12.97 -15.05
CA PHE A 89 2.11 13.48 -14.62
C PHE A 89 1.79 14.86 -15.22
N ILE A 90 2.75 15.79 -15.20
CA ILE A 90 2.60 17.16 -15.74
C ILE A 90 2.37 17.10 -17.26
N ASP A 91 3.11 16.25 -17.98
CA ASP A 91 2.94 16.09 -19.44
C ASP A 91 1.51 15.63 -19.78
N VAL A 92 1.01 14.59 -19.10
CA VAL A 92 -0.37 14.14 -19.28
C VAL A 92 -1.36 15.24 -18.90
N ALA A 93 -1.13 15.94 -17.79
CA ALA A 93 -2.02 17.02 -17.37
C ALA A 93 -2.12 18.11 -18.43
N ASN A 94 -1.00 18.48 -19.05
CA ASN A 94 -0.93 19.46 -20.12
C ASN A 94 -1.62 18.96 -21.41
N LYS A 95 -1.47 17.68 -21.75
CA LYS A 95 -2.14 17.05 -22.90
C LYS A 95 -3.66 17.01 -22.74
N VAL A 96 -4.15 16.64 -21.57
CA VAL A 96 -5.60 16.53 -21.29
C VAL A 96 -6.19 17.88 -20.82
N LYS A 97 -5.35 18.91 -20.65
CA LYS A 97 -5.71 20.25 -20.14
C LYS A 97 -6.50 20.22 -18.81
N LYS A 98 -6.27 19.19 -17.99
CA LYS A 98 -6.89 18.99 -16.68
C LYS A 98 -6.03 18.08 -15.81
N MET A 99 -6.30 18.07 -14.51
CA MET A 99 -5.66 17.13 -13.58
C MET A 99 -6.13 15.69 -13.85
N PRO A 100 -5.27 14.80 -14.42
CA PRO A 100 -5.71 13.51 -14.91
C PRO A 100 -6.13 12.58 -13.77
N THR A 101 -7.07 11.68 -14.06
CA THR A 101 -7.30 10.48 -13.26
C THR A 101 -6.24 9.43 -13.59
N TYR A 102 -6.04 8.45 -12.72
CA TYR A 102 -5.11 7.35 -13.02
C TYR A 102 -5.49 6.58 -14.30
N ARG A 103 -6.80 6.43 -14.57
CA ARG A 103 -7.29 5.78 -15.80
C ARG A 103 -6.86 6.55 -17.05
N GLU A 104 -6.99 7.87 -17.03
CA GLU A 104 -6.55 8.73 -18.14
C GLU A 104 -5.03 8.70 -18.27
N PHE A 105 -4.30 8.78 -17.16
CA PHE A 105 -2.84 8.72 -17.17
C PHE A 105 -2.29 7.42 -17.78
N LYS A 106 -2.90 6.28 -17.43
CA LYS A 106 -2.52 4.96 -17.95
C LYS A 106 -2.62 4.86 -19.47
N ASN A 107 -3.43 5.70 -20.12
CA ASN A 107 -3.54 5.71 -21.59
C ASN A 107 -2.33 6.35 -22.27
N TYR A 108 -1.51 7.12 -21.54
CA TYR A 108 -0.33 7.81 -22.09
C TYR A 108 0.99 7.16 -21.66
N TYR A 109 1.05 6.62 -20.44
CA TYR A 109 2.25 6.03 -19.86
C TYR A 109 1.96 4.66 -19.26
N ASP A 110 2.83 3.68 -19.52
CA ASP A 110 2.77 2.36 -18.90
C ASP A 110 3.43 2.32 -17.51
N ILE A 111 3.16 3.35 -16.71
CA ILE A 111 3.62 3.42 -15.31
C ILE A 111 2.46 2.95 -14.43
N SER A 112 2.73 1.94 -13.60
CA SER A 112 1.73 1.42 -12.68
C SER A 112 1.34 2.44 -11.61
N LEU A 113 0.22 2.20 -10.91
CA LEU A 113 -0.22 3.05 -9.79
C LEU A 113 0.73 2.97 -8.58
N SER A 114 1.51 1.89 -8.47
CA SER A 114 2.30 1.57 -7.27
C SER A 114 3.38 2.62 -6.94
N PRO A 115 4.21 3.10 -7.88
CA PRO A 115 5.13 4.22 -7.66
C PRO A 115 4.45 5.46 -7.07
N PHE A 116 3.33 5.89 -7.64
CA PHE A 116 2.61 7.08 -7.17
C PHE A 116 2.12 6.93 -5.71
N LEU A 117 1.58 5.76 -5.36
CA LEU A 117 1.12 5.49 -4.00
C LEU A 117 2.27 5.36 -3.00
N LYS A 118 3.41 4.80 -3.41
CA LYS A 118 4.58 4.67 -2.55
C LYS A 118 5.22 6.04 -2.26
N THR A 119 5.30 6.91 -3.27
CA THR A 119 5.97 8.22 -3.16
C THR A 119 5.08 9.28 -2.52
N PHE A 120 3.78 9.29 -2.83
CA PHE A 120 2.85 10.36 -2.39
C PHE A 120 1.72 9.88 -1.48
N GLY A 121 1.57 8.58 -1.26
CA GLY A 121 0.51 7.98 -0.44
C GLY A 121 -0.84 7.84 -1.16
N SER A 122 -1.22 8.81 -2.01
CA SER A 122 -2.44 8.73 -2.81
C SER A 122 -2.36 9.53 -4.11
N TRP A 123 -3.20 9.19 -5.09
CA TRP A 123 -3.31 9.94 -6.35
C TRP A 123 -3.73 11.40 -6.14
N ASN A 124 -4.55 11.68 -5.12
CA ASN A 124 -4.93 13.06 -4.78
C ASN A 124 -3.74 13.86 -4.22
N MET A 125 -2.86 13.21 -3.47
CA MET A 125 -1.62 13.83 -3.00
C MET A 125 -0.67 14.16 -4.15
N VAL A 126 -0.64 13.35 -5.22
CA VAL A 126 0.10 13.68 -6.46
C VAL A 126 -0.43 14.98 -7.07
N LYS A 127 -1.75 15.07 -7.27
CA LYS A 127 -2.42 16.28 -7.78
C LYS A 127 -2.11 17.50 -6.93
N GLN A 128 -2.19 17.35 -5.61
CA GLN A 128 -1.92 18.44 -4.68
C GLN A 128 -0.45 18.86 -4.73
N HIS A 129 0.48 17.90 -4.79
CA HIS A 129 1.91 18.19 -4.88
C HIS A 129 2.26 18.96 -6.15
N VAL A 130 1.73 18.52 -7.30
CA VAL A 130 1.91 19.22 -8.59
C VAL A 130 1.27 20.61 -8.56
N TYR A 131 0.08 20.74 -7.97
CA TYR A 131 -0.58 22.03 -7.83
C TYR A 131 0.19 23.01 -6.93
N THR A 132 0.86 22.55 -5.88
CA THR A 132 1.57 23.44 -4.94
C THR A 132 3.00 23.74 -5.35
N HIS A 133 3.72 22.79 -5.96
CA HIS A 133 5.16 22.92 -6.27
C HIS A 133 5.47 23.12 -7.75
N HIS A 134 4.54 22.77 -8.66
CA HIS A 134 4.77 22.78 -10.10
C HIS A 134 3.62 23.46 -10.86
N ARG A 135 3.00 24.45 -10.23
CA ARG A 135 1.84 25.15 -10.78
C ARG A 135 2.19 25.89 -12.07
N GLU A 136 3.38 26.46 -12.11
CA GLU A 136 3.97 27.20 -13.21
C GLU A 136 4.25 26.34 -14.45
N ARG A 137 4.35 25.01 -14.28
CA ARG A 137 4.61 24.06 -15.38
C ARG A 137 3.33 23.57 -16.06
N LEU A 138 2.16 23.99 -15.58
CA LEU A 138 0.87 23.60 -16.13
C LEU A 138 0.42 24.63 -17.18
N THR A 139 0.02 24.13 -18.35
CA THR A 139 -0.47 24.96 -19.48
C THR A 139 -1.92 25.41 -19.31
N PHE A 140 -2.61 24.92 -18.28
CA PHE A 140 -3.97 25.27 -17.92
C PHE A 140 -4.02 25.71 -16.46
N LEU A 141 -5.03 26.50 -16.09
CA LEU A 141 -5.23 26.91 -14.72
C LEU A 141 -6.07 25.84 -13.99
N PRO A 142 -5.48 24.95 -13.17
CA PRO A 142 -6.28 24.01 -12.38
C PRO A 142 -7.19 24.79 -11.43
N PRO A 143 -8.44 24.33 -11.22
CA PRO A 143 -9.33 24.93 -10.24
C PRO A 143 -8.63 24.94 -8.88
N ARG A 144 -8.70 26.06 -8.16
CA ARG A 144 -8.06 26.18 -6.83
C ARG A 144 -8.55 25.01 -5.98
N ILE A 145 -7.64 24.10 -5.64
CA ILE A 145 -7.92 23.03 -4.68
C ILE A 145 -8.03 23.74 -3.33
N THR A 146 -9.22 24.22 -3.01
CA THR A 146 -9.50 24.73 -1.68
C THR A 146 -9.38 23.55 -0.72
N ALA A 147 -8.58 23.70 0.33
CA ALA A 147 -8.60 22.74 1.43
C ALA A 147 -10.07 22.58 1.81
N ARG A 148 -10.56 21.33 1.83
CA ARG A 148 -11.95 21.04 2.19
C ARG A 148 -12.17 21.74 3.53
N ARG A 149 -12.93 22.85 3.55
CA ARG A 149 -13.34 23.45 4.82
C ARG A 149 -14.04 22.32 5.55
N ASN A 150 -13.48 21.88 6.67
CA ASN A 150 -14.14 20.90 7.53
C ASN A 150 -15.55 21.42 7.76
N ARG A 151 -16.56 20.76 7.17
CA ARG A 151 -17.96 21.12 7.40
C ARG A 151 -18.15 20.92 8.89
N ARG A 152 -18.32 22.02 9.64
CA ARG A 152 -18.62 21.95 11.06
C ARG A 152 -19.81 21.01 11.22
N THR A 153 -19.68 20.03 12.10
CA THR A 153 -20.82 19.16 12.40
C THR A 153 -21.91 19.98 13.06
N LYS A 154 -23.17 19.55 12.94
CA LYS A 154 -24.31 20.24 13.58
C LYS A 154 -24.07 20.45 15.08
N ALA A 155 -23.43 19.46 15.72
CA ALA A 155 -23.00 19.52 17.12
C ALA A 155 -21.96 20.61 17.43
N GLN A 156 -20.97 20.82 16.54
CA GLN A 156 -19.97 21.89 16.71
C GLN A 156 -20.59 23.29 16.55
N ILE A 157 -21.55 23.44 15.63
CA ILE A 157 -22.29 24.70 15.45
C ILE A 157 -23.14 25.00 16.69
N GLU A 158 -23.78 23.98 17.27
CA GLU A 158 -24.62 24.11 18.45
C GLU A 158 -23.80 24.40 19.72
N ALA A 159 -22.65 23.75 19.88
CA ALA A 159 -21.71 24.03 20.96
C ALA A 159 -21.17 25.47 20.92
N ASP A 160 -20.79 25.97 19.74
CA ASP A 160 -20.36 27.37 19.57
C ASP A 160 -21.48 28.36 19.89
N ARG A 161 -22.72 28.08 19.47
CA ARG A 161 -23.89 28.92 19.81
C ARG A 161 -24.17 28.95 21.31
N LYS A 162 -24.04 27.81 21.99
CA LYS A 162 -24.22 27.72 23.44
C LYS A 162 -23.11 28.47 24.18
N LYS A 163 -21.88 28.39 23.69
CA LYS A 163 -20.73 29.12 24.23
C LYS A 163 -20.81 30.64 24.02
N ALA A 164 -21.40 31.09 22.92
CA ALA A 164 -21.64 32.50 22.63
C ALA A 164 -22.81 33.11 23.43
N ARG A 165 -23.78 32.29 23.87
CA ARG A 165 -24.88 32.72 24.76
C ARG A 165 -24.48 32.82 26.24
N ASN A 166 -23.43 32.11 26.64
CA ASN A 166 -22.92 32.07 28.01
C ASN A 166 -21.70 33.00 28.22
N ARG A 167 -21.43 33.88 27.27
CA ARG A 167 -20.45 34.97 27.35
C ARG A 167 -21.20 36.29 27.32
#